data_AF-A0A2V9LQU6-F1
#
_entry.id   AF-A0A2V9LQU6-F1
#
_cell.length_a   1.000
_cell.length_b   1.000
_cell.length_c   1.000
_cell.angle_alpha   90.00
_cell.angle_beta   90.00
_cell.angle_gamma   90.00
#
_symmetry.space_group_name_H-M   'P 1'
#
loop_
_entity.id
_entity.type
_entity.pdbx_description
1 polymer ?
#
loop_
_entity_poly.entity_id
_entity_poly.type
_entity_poly.pdbx_seq_one_letter_code
_entity_poly.pdbx_strand_id
1 'polypeptide(L)'
;MDAAEDLIPKWEQRSRGDHMEIAAIGEDIRWVFVSFLYAAVASDIASKISRVFCNWEKMAIIRRTALSHLALAAVVVITSWLGWSLGTASGSYARVTEVISRPTLLLLMDFILLVLYYVLESGIEVEGIKPQDAAHVSLWCMVIMFGYVVWNIIIRFVGSSPGVSFFGQISVSFGCAMLSSVAFYLFKRMKSAPPCSVLAADVALISLFLLFRAMKQDEFLHTRWEPQAKELTPPLDATILFARIMFFVFIVATILASLRNQRCEAPGPPGV
;
A
#
# COMPACT_ATOMS: atom_id res chain seq x y z
N MET A 1 1.34 50.92 11.17
CA MET A 1 1.10 50.09 12.36
C MET A 1 1.78 48.75 12.15
N ASP A 2 3.03 48.77 11.64
CA ASP A 2 3.60 47.68 10.83
C ASP A 2 5.03 47.31 11.25
N ALA A 3 5.45 47.66 12.47
CA ALA A 3 6.80 47.36 12.97
C ALA A 3 6.84 46.18 13.95
N ALA A 4 5.69 45.59 14.28
CA ALA A 4 5.59 44.54 15.29
C ALA A 4 5.52 43.11 14.69
N GLU A 5 5.29 42.96 13.38
CA GLU A 5 5.19 41.65 12.73
C GLU A 5 6.55 40.98 12.49
N ASP A 6 7.63 41.77 12.42
CA ASP A 6 9.00 41.27 12.19
C ASP A 6 9.68 40.68 13.44
N LEU A 7 9.04 40.78 14.61
CA LEU A 7 9.59 40.25 15.87
C LEU A 7 9.06 38.85 16.23
N ILE A 8 8.14 38.30 15.45
CA ILE A 8 7.68 36.94 15.70
C ILE A 8 8.79 35.98 15.26
N PRO A 9 9.39 35.21 16.18
CA PRO A 9 10.47 34.31 15.80
C PRO A 9 9.95 33.28 14.80
N LYS A 10 10.76 32.96 13.78
CA LYS A 10 10.39 32.07 12.65
C LYS A 10 9.73 30.75 13.06
N TRP A 11 10.11 30.19 14.21
CA TRP A 11 9.52 28.95 14.73
C TRP A 11 8.06 29.12 15.18
N GLU A 12 7.68 30.31 15.64
CA GLU A 12 6.31 30.63 16.07
C GLU A 12 5.42 30.99 14.88
N GLN A 13 5.96 31.65 13.84
CA GLN A 13 5.29 31.77 12.54
C GLN A 13 5.05 30.39 11.90
N ARG A 14 6.03 29.47 12.03
CA ARG A 14 5.92 28.08 11.55
C ARG A 14 4.86 27.29 12.30
N SER A 15 4.85 27.35 13.64
CA SER A 15 3.79 26.74 14.46
C SER A 15 2.41 27.28 14.08
N ARG A 16 2.27 28.60 13.87
CA ARG A 16 1.00 29.19 13.45
C ARG A 16 0.55 28.72 12.05
N GLY A 17 1.47 28.61 11.10
CA GLY A 17 1.21 28.06 9.77
C GLY A 17 0.79 26.59 9.81
N ASP A 18 1.55 25.76 10.53
CA ASP A 18 1.29 24.33 10.69
C ASP A 18 -0.07 24.09 11.37
N HIS A 19 -0.45 24.88 12.38
CA HIS A 19 -1.76 24.79 13.03
C HIS A 19 -2.92 25.21 12.11
N MET A 20 -2.73 26.21 11.25
CA MET A 20 -3.74 26.61 10.27
C MET A 20 -3.91 25.56 9.17
N GLU A 21 -2.83 24.94 8.72
CA GLU A 21 -2.84 23.90 7.69
C GLU A 21 -3.47 22.59 8.21
N ILE A 22 -3.15 22.19 9.45
CA ILE A 22 -3.79 21.04 10.12
C ILE A 22 -5.29 21.28 10.34
N ALA A 23 -5.69 22.50 10.73
CA ALA A 23 -7.10 22.85 10.85
C ALA A 23 -7.82 22.78 9.49
N ALA A 24 -7.19 23.25 8.41
CA ALA A 24 -7.74 23.19 7.06
C ALA A 24 -7.85 21.77 6.48
N ILE A 25 -7.01 20.83 6.91
CA ILE A 25 -7.11 19.40 6.51
C ILE A 25 -8.41 18.78 7.07
N GLY A 26 -8.77 19.12 8.32
CA GLY A 26 -10.04 18.70 8.93
C GLY A 26 -11.28 19.30 8.27
N GLU A 27 -11.13 20.38 7.51
CA GLU A 27 -12.20 21.03 6.76
C GLU A 27 -12.43 20.42 5.37
N ASP A 28 -11.48 19.66 4.81
CA ASP A 28 -11.69 18.97 3.53
C ASP A 28 -12.57 17.73 3.75
N ILE A 29 -13.80 17.79 3.24
CA ILE A 29 -14.78 16.71 3.35
C ILE A 29 -14.27 15.37 2.79
N ARG A 30 -13.34 15.40 1.81
CA ARG A 30 -12.70 14.19 1.29
C ARG A 30 -11.80 13.56 2.33
N TRP A 31 -11.10 14.39 3.10
CA TRP A 31 -10.17 13.91 4.11
C TRP A 31 -10.93 13.07 5.14
N VAL A 32 -12.04 13.61 5.64
CA VAL A 32 -12.93 12.95 6.59
C VAL A 32 -13.54 11.68 5.98
N PHE A 33 -14.11 11.77 4.79
CA PHE A 33 -14.80 10.66 4.13
C PHE A 33 -13.86 9.48 3.86
N VAL A 34 -12.72 9.71 3.21
CA VAL A 34 -11.78 8.65 2.85
C VAL A 34 -11.10 8.07 4.09
N SER A 35 -10.77 8.90 5.09
CA SER A 35 -10.23 8.41 6.38
C SER A 35 -11.22 7.50 7.11
N PHE A 36 -12.51 7.84 7.08
CA PHE A 36 -13.55 6.98 7.65
C PHE A 36 -13.62 5.61 6.95
N LEU A 37 -13.51 5.58 5.62
CA LEU A 37 -13.48 4.33 4.87
C LEU A 37 -12.23 3.47 5.18
N TYR A 38 -11.06 4.09 5.30
CA TYR A 38 -9.86 3.38 5.77
C TYR A 38 -10.04 2.80 7.17
N ALA A 39 -10.62 3.57 8.09
CA ALA A 39 -10.91 3.10 9.44
C ALA A 39 -11.90 1.93 9.45
N ALA A 40 -12.91 1.95 8.58
CA ALA A 40 -13.86 0.84 8.45
C ALA A 40 -13.17 -0.47 8.01
N VAL A 41 -12.31 -0.42 6.99
CA VAL A 41 -11.54 -1.59 6.55
C VAL A 41 -10.57 -2.06 7.64
N ALA A 42 -9.88 -1.13 8.31
CA ALA A 42 -8.97 -1.45 9.41
C ALA A 42 -9.70 -2.11 10.61
N SER A 43 -10.92 -1.67 10.89
CA SER A 43 -11.77 -2.27 11.93
C SER A 43 -12.15 -3.72 11.61
N ASP A 44 -12.48 -4.03 10.35
CA ASP A 44 -12.81 -5.41 9.96
C ASP A 44 -11.58 -6.32 10.08
N ILE A 45 -10.41 -5.84 9.62
CA ILE A 45 -9.11 -6.52 9.80
C ILE A 45 -8.87 -6.83 11.28
N ALA A 46 -9.01 -5.82 12.15
CA ALA A 46 -8.80 -5.97 13.58
C ALA A 46 -9.77 -7.00 14.19
N SER A 47 -11.04 -6.99 13.76
CA SER A 47 -12.02 -8.00 14.18
C SER A 47 -11.66 -9.41 13.71
N LYS A 48 -11.10 -9.58 12.50
CA LYS A 48 -10.68 -10.89 12.01
C LYS A 48 -9.45 -11.40 12.76
N ILE A 49 -8.48 -10.52 13.01
CA ILE A 49 -7.29 -10.85 13.81
C ILE A 49 -7.70 -11.31 15.22
N SER A 50 -8.62 -10.60 15.88
CA SER A 50 -9.05 -11.00 17.24
C SER A 50 -9.68 -12.39 17.27
N ARG A 51 -10.52 -12.74 16.27
CA ARG A 51 -11.10 -14.09 16.13
C ARG A 51 -10.05 -15.19 15.89
N VAL A 52 -8.94 -14.87 15.21
CA VAL A 52 -7.81 -15.79 15.05
C VAL A 52 -7.21 -16.12 16.41
N PHE A 53 -6.99 -15.11 17.26
CA PHE A 53 -6.39 -15.28 18.60
C PHE A 53 -7.32 -15.96 19.59
N CYS A 54 -8.61 -15.60 19.65
CA CYS A 54 -9.56 -16.19 20.60
C CYS A 54 -9.72 -17.70 20.48
N ASN A 55 -9.37 -18.28 19.33
CA ASN A 55 -9.53 -19.71 19.06
C ASN A 55 -8.18 -20.39 18.70
N TRP A 56 -7.05 -19.83 19.15
CA TRP A 56 -5.69 -20.21 18.74
C TRP A 56 -5.37 -21.71 18.85
N GLU A 57 -5.79 -22.36 19.94
CA GLU A 57 -5.37 -23.74 20.29
C GLU A 57 -5.89 -24.82 19.35
N LYS A 58 -7.01 -24.60 18.64
CA LYS A 58 -7.71 -25.67 17.91
C LYS A 58 -7.17 -25.96 16.51
N MET A 59 -6.50 -25.00 15.86
CA MET A 59 -6.05 -25.08 14.46
C MET A 59 -4.82 -24.19 14.18
N ALA A 60 -3.75 -24.36 14.94
CA ALA A 60 -2.60 -23.44 14.95
C ALA A 60 -1.96 -23.21 13.56
N ILE A 61 -1.96 -24.20 12.66
CA ILE A 61 -1.33 -24.09 11.34
C ILE A 61 -2.19 -23.26 10.36
N ILE A 62 -3.48 -23.60 10.24
CA ILE A 62 -4.43 -22.88 9.35
C ILE A 62 -4.60 -21.42 9.80
N ARG A 63 -4.54 -21.20 11.13
CA ARG A 63 -4.62 -19.86 11.71
C ARG A 63 -3.41 -19.00 11.45
N ARG A 64 -2.22 -19.59 11.31
CA ARG A 64 -0.99 -18.85 10.97
C ARG A 64 -1.04 -18.30 9.55
N THR A 65 -1.60 -19.03 8.59
CA THR A 65 -1.74 -18.53 7.21
C THR A 65 -2.84 -17.48 7.10
N ALA A 66 -3.96 -17.64 7.82
CA ALA A 66 -4.97 -16.58 7.91
C ALA A 66 -4.38 -15.30 8.53
N LEU A 67 -3.59 -15.42 9.60
CA LEU A 67 -2.94 -14.29 10.24
C LEU A 67 -1.92 -13.60 9.32
N SER A 68 -1.17 -14.36 8.51
CA SER A 68 -0.20 -13.76 7.58
C SER A 68 -0.87 -12.99 6.45
N HIS A 69 -1.99 -13.50 5.90
CA HIS A 69 -2.78 -12.76 4.92
C HIS A 69 -3.42 -11.51 5.53
N LEU A 70 -3.94 -11.59 6.77
CA LEU A 70 -4.48 -10.42 7.48
C LEU A 70 -3.40 -9.39 7.77
N ALA A 71 -2.18 -9.81 8.11
CA ALA A 71 -1.03 -8.93 8.27
C ALA A 71 -0.65 -8.24 6.95
N LEU A 72 -0.66 -8.96 5.83
CA LEU A 72 -0.48 -8.38 4.50
C LEU A 72 -1.57 -7.33 4.22
N ALA A 73 -2.85 -7.67 4.42
CA ALA A 73 -3.95 -6.73 4.22
C ALA A 73 -3.80 -5.48 5.10
N ALA A 74 -3.42 -5.64 6.37
CA ALA A 74 -3.14 -4.54 7.28
C ALA A 74 -2.02 -3.63 6.76
N VAL A 75 -0.90 -4.20 6.30
CA VAL A 75 0.20 -3.41 5.73
C VAL A 75 -0.25 -2.66 4.47
N VAL A 76 -0.99 -3.32 3.57
CA VAL A 76 -1.54 -2.68 2.37
C VAL A 76 -2.41 -1.50 2.74
N VAL A 77 -3.35 -1.66 3.67
CA VAL A 77 -4.28 -0.62 4.11
C VAL A 77 -3.55 0.52 4.81
N ILE A 78 -2.70 0.24 5.81
CA ILE A 78 -1.97 1.26 6.59
C ILE A 78 -1.05 2.08 5.69
N THR A 79 -0.24 1.42 4.85
CA THR A 79 0.69 2.14 3.99
C THR A 79 -0.04 2.94 2.91
N SER A 80 -1.23 2.48 2.48
CA SER A 80 -2.06 3.23 1.53
C SER A 80 -2.71 4.43 2.16
N TRP A 81 -3.24 4.31 3.37
CA TRP A 81 -3.74 5.43 4.14
C TRP A 81 -2.65 6.48 4.39
N LEU A 82 -1.45 6.05 4.80
CA LEU A 82 -0.31 6.96 5.02
C LEU A 82 0.09 7.68 3.73
N GLY A 83 0.25 6.94 2.63
CA GLY A 83 0.62 7.53 1.33
C GLY A 83 -0.41 8.52 0.81
N TRP A 84 -1.70 8.19 0.96
CA TRP A 84 -2.80 9.08 0.57
C TRP A 84 -2.88 10.32 1.48
N SER A 85 -2.69 10.15 2.80
CA SER A 85 -2.73 11.25 3.77
C SER A 85 -1.60 12.24 3.53
N LEU A 86 -0.38 11.76 3.29
CA LEU A 86 0.77 12.61 2.94
C LEU A 86 0.59 13.30 1.58
N GLY A 87 0.01 12.59 0.60
CA GLY A 87 -0.36 13.19 -0.68
C GLY A 87 -1.38 14.33 -0.52
N THR A 88 -2.32 14.18 0.40
CA THR A 88 -3.36 15.19 0.68
C THR A 88 -2.81 16.39 1.45
N ALA A 89 -2.05 16.14 2.52
CA ALA A 89 -1.43 17.19 3.32
C ALA A 89 -0.50 18.09 2.49
N SER A 90 0.17 17.53 1.48
CA SER A 90 1.06 18.28 0.58
C SER A 90 0.36 19.04 -0.55
N GLY A 91 -0.96 19.21 -0.47
CA GLY A 91 -1.75 19.94 -1.46
C GLY A 91 -1.81 19.28 -2.84
N SER A 92 -1.55 17.96 -2.94
CA SER A 92 -1.56 17.27 -4.25
C SER A 92 -2.92 17.24 -4.93
N TYR A 93 -3.98 17.50 -4.19
CA TYR A 93 -5.36 17.39 -4.65
C TYR A 93 -6.04 18.74 -4.58
N ALA A 94 -6.45 19.27 -5.74
CA ALA A 94 -7.27 20.47 -5.79
C ALA A 94 -8.56 20.29 -4.97
N ARG A 95 -9.00 21.32 -4.24
CA ARG A 95 -10.19 21.28 -3.37
C ARG A 95 -11.45 20.95 -4.18
N VAL A 96 -12.32 20.10 -3.65
CA VAL A 96 -13.64 19.84 -4.26
C VAL A 96 -14.54 21.04 -4.00
N THR A 97 -14.86 21.80 -5.04
CA THR A 97 -15.77 22.94 -4.97
C THR A 97 -17.16 22.61 -5.50
N GLU A 98 -17.27 21.57 -6.33
CA GLU A 98 -18.48 21.21 -7.05
C GLU A 98 -18.68 19.68 -7.05
N VAL A 99 -19.94 19.25 -7.08
CA VAL A 99 -20.33 17.83 -7.04
C VAL A 99 -19.70 17.05 -8.21
N ILE A 100 -19.78 17.59 -9.42
CA ILE A 100 -19.17 17.00 -10.62
C ILE A 100 -17.97 17.86 -11.01
N SER A 101 -16.83 17.58 -10.40
CA SER A 101 -15.57 18.27 -10.70
C SER A 101 -14.47 17.25 -10.99
N ARG A 102 -13.37 17.69 -11.62
CA ARG A 102 -12.23 16.78 -11.86
C ARG A 102 -11.67 16.20 -10.54
N PRO A 103 -11.57 16.95 -9.43
CA PRO A 103 -11.26 16.39 -8.12
C PRO A 103 -12.21 15.27 -7.65
N THR A 104 -13.49 15.29 -8.03
CA THR A 104 -14.43 14.20 -7.74
C THR A 104 -14.00 12.87 -8.39
N LEU A 105 -13.36 12.89 -9.56
CA LEU A 105 -12.85 11.66 -10.21
C LEU A 105 -11.71 11.02 -9.41
N LEU A 106 -10.85 11.83 -8.78
CA LEU A 106 -9.82 11.33 -7.86
C LEU A 106 -10.48 10.70 -6.63
N LEU A 107 -11.47 11.36 -6.05
CA LEU A 107 -12.22 10.80 -4.92
C LEU A 107 -12.90 9.45 -5.27
N LEU A 108 -13.50 9.35 -6.46
CA LEU A 108 -14.14 8.12 -6.93
C LEU A 108 -13.13 6.99 -7.05
N MET A 109 -11.93 7.28 -7.54
CA MET A 109 -10.92 6.25 -7.70
C MET A 109 -10.25 5.88 -6.34
N ASP A 110 -10.18 6.80 -5.36
CA ASP A 110 -9.78 6.48 -3.97
C ASP A 110 -10.78 5.48 -3.37
N PHE A 111 -12.08 5.73 -3.60
CA PHE A 111 -13.15 4.82 -3.19
C PHE A 111 -13.03 3.45 -3.86
N ILE A 112 -12.76 3.39 -5.17
CA ILE A 112 -12.55 2.12 -5.88
C ILE A 112 -11.36 1.35 -5.29
N LEU A 113 -10.23 2.02 -5.03
CA LEU A 113 -9.07 1.37 -4.40
C LEU A 113 -9.42 0.83 -3.01
N LEU A 114 -10.18 1.57 -2.22
CA LEU A 114 -10.66 1.12 -0.91
C LEU A 114 -11.59 -0.10 -1.00
N VAL A 115 -12.49 -0.13 -1.99
CA VAL A 115 -13.31 -1.32 -2.27
C VAL A 115 -12.41 -2.52 -2.60
N LEU A 116 -11.35 -2.33 -3.38
CA LEU A 116 -10.39 -3.41 -3.65
C LEU A 116 -9.65 -3.89 -2.40
N TYR A 117 -9.33 -3.00 -1.45
CA TYR A 117 -8.73 -3.40 -0.17
C TYR A 117 -9.72 -4.19 0.68
N TYR A 118 -10.98 -3.76 0.71
CA TYR A 118 -12.03 -4.50 1.39
C TYR A 118 -12.24 -5.88 0.79
N VAL A 119 -12.23 -6.01 -0.55
CA VAL A 119 -12.34 -7.30 -1.24
C VAL A 119 -11.14 -8.21 -0.95
N LEU A 120 -9.92 -7.65 -0.97
CA LEU A 120 -8.70 -8.39 -0.58
C LEU A 120 -8.86 -9.05 0.78
N GLU A 121 -9.37 -8.31 1.76
CA GLU A 121 -9.49 -8.78 3.13
C GLU A 121 -10.76 -9.60 3.41
N SER A 122 -11.86 -9.32 2.72
CA SER A 122 -13.09 -10.13 2.76
C SER A 122 -12.86 -11.54 2.23
N GLY A 123 -11.90 -11.71 1.32
CA GLY A 123 -11.49 -13.02 0.82
C GLY A 123 -10.71 -13.88 1.81
N ILE A 124 -10.34 -13.36 2.98
CA ILE A 124 -9.57 -14.10 4.00
C ILE A 124 -10.54 -14.73 5.01
N GLU A 125 -10.78 -16.03 4.89
CA GLU A 125 -11.65 -16.74 5.84
C GLU A 125 -10.90 -17.13 7.11
N VAL A 126 -11.44 -16.75 8.27
CA VAL A 126 -10.88 -17.07 9.61
C VAL A 126 -11.52 -18.30 10.26
N GLU A 127 -12.74 -18.64 9.86
CA GLU A 127 -13.57 -19.68 10.48
C GLU A 127 -13.62 -20.98 9.66
N GLY A 128 -12.96 -21.01 8.49
CA GLY A 128 -12.91 -22.16 7.60
C GLY A 128 -11.89 -23.24 8.02
N ILE A 129 -12.19 -24.49 7.66
CA ILE A 129 -11.25 -25.64 7.79
C ILE A 129 -10.26 -25.68 6.60
N LYS A 130 -10.51 -24.89 5.55
CA LYS A 130 -9.71 -24.88 4.34
C LYS A 130 -8.48 -23.98 4.52
N PRO A 131 -7.27 -24.48 4.19
CA PRO A 131 -6.09 -23.63 4.07
C PRO A 131 -6.36 -22.51 3.06
N GLN A 132 -5.94 -21.30 3.42
CA GLN A 132 -6.03 -20.15 2.52
C GLN A 132 -5.03 -20.29 1.37
N ASP A 133 -5.49 -19.98 0.16
CA ASP A 133 -4.67 -20.04 -1.05
C ASP A 133 -4.02 -18.68 -1.34
N ALA A 134 -2.69 -18.68 -1.43
CA ALA A 134 -1.90 -17.51 -1.82
C ALA A 134 -2.26 -16.98 -3.22
N ALA A 135 -2.82 -17.82 -4.10
CA ALA A 135 -3.26 -17.41 -5.43
C ALA A 135 -4.39 -16.36 -5.39
N HIS A 136 -5.35 -16.51 -4.47
CA HIS A 136 -6.46 -15.57 -4.34
C HIS A 136 -5.97 -14.21 -3.84
N VAL A 137 -5.14 -14.21 -2.79
CA VAL A 137 -4.58 -12.99 -2.21
C VAL A 137 -3.66 -12.27 -3.20
N SER A 138 -2.79 -13.01 -3.89
CA SER A 138 -1.91 -12.44 -4.90
C SER A 138 -2.65 -11.89 -6.13
N LEU A 139 -3.79 -12.48 -6.51
CA LEU A 139 -4.66 -11.94 -7.56
C LEU A 139 -5.13 -10.53 -7.18
N TRP A 140 -5.68 -10.36 -5.97
CA TRP A 140 -6.19 -9.05 -5.53
C TRP A 140 -5.07 -8.05 -5.32
N CYS A 141 -3.90 -8.46 -4.83
CA CYS A 141 -2.70 -7.61 -4.80
C CYS A 141 -2.31 -7.12 -6.20
N MET A 142 -2.36 -8.01 -7.21
CA MET A 142 -2.10 -7.65 -8.61
C MET A 142 -3.14 -6.64 -9.12
N VAL A 143 -4.42 -6.89 -8.88
CA VAL A 143 -5.51 -5.96 -9.27
C VAL A 143 -5.33 -4.59 -8.61
N ILE A 144 -4.97 -4.54 -7.32
CA ILE A 144 -4.67 -3.28 -6.61
C ILE A 144 -3.48 -2.55 -7.25
N MET A 145 -2.41 -3.26 -7.61
CA MET A 145 -1.24 -2.65 -8.27
C MET A 145 -1.60 -2.07 -9.65
N PHE A 146 -2.44 -2.76 -10.42
CA PHE A 146 -3.00 -2.18 -11.66
C PHE A 146 -3.91 -0.98 -11.37
N GLY A 147 -4.66 -1.00 -10.27
CA GLY A 147 -5.42 0.14 -9.77
C GLY A 147 -4.54 1.38 -9.60
N TYR A 148 -3.31 1.23 -9.07
CA TYR A 148 -2.34 2.35 -8.98
C TYR A 148 -1.83 2.85 -10.33
N VAL A 149 -1.72 1.98 -11.34
CA VAL A 149 -1.37 2.41 -12.69
C VAL A 149 -2.49 3.30 -13.25
N VAL A 150 -3.75 2.85 -13.10
CA VAL A 150 -4.93 3.62 -13.51
C VAL A 150 -5.02 4.93 -12.73
N TRP A 151 -4.76 4.91 -11.42
CA TRP A 151 -4.70 6.09 -10.57
C TRP A 151 -3.74 7.16 -11.11
N ASN A 152 -2.50 6.79 -11.44
CA ASN A 152 -1.53 7.74 -11.99
C ASN A 152 -1.98 8.33 -13.34
N ILE A 153 -2.61 7.51 -14.18
CA ILE A 153 -3.16 7.97 -15.47
C ILE A 153 -4.24 9.02 -15.22
N ILE A 154 -5.16 8.78 -14.27
CA ILE A 154 -6.20 9.74 -13.91
C ILE A 154 -5.59 11.03 -13.35
N ILE A 155 -4.61 10.94 -12.44
CA ILE A 155 -3.91 12.12 -11.91
C ILE A 155 -3.32 12.96 -13.05
N ARG A 156 -2.78 12.33 -14.11
CA ARG A 156 -2.22 13.06 -15.24
C ARG A 156 -3.28 13.84 -16.03
N PHE A 157 -4.48 13.27 -16.18
CA PHE A 157 -5.59 13.91 -16.91
C PHE A 157 -6.31 14.97 -16.08
N VAL A 158 -6.42 14.76 -14.77
CA VAL A 158 -7.10 15.67 -13.85
C VAL A 158 -6.18 16.81 -13.40
N GLY A 159 -4.92 16.50 -13.13
CA GLY A 159 -3.92 17.43 -12.64
C GLY A 159 -3.24 18.24 -13.73
N SER A 160 -3.04 19.53 -13.49
CA SER A 160 -2.17 20.40 -14.30
C SER A 160 -0.76 20.40 -13.70
N SER A 161 -0.03 19.30 -13.80
CA SER A 161 1.40 19.26 -13.44
C SER A 161 2.25 19.48 -14.70
N PRO A 162 2.53 20.73 -15.12
CA PRO A 162 3.48 20.99 -16.19
C PRO A 162 4.89 20.60 -15.70
N GLY A 163 5.59 19.77 -16.48
CA GLY A 163 7.03 19.56 -16.31
C GLY A 163 7.51 18.16 -15.93
N VAL A 164 6.62 17.26 -15.47
CA VAL A 164 7.00 15.86 -15.19
C VAL A 164 6.81 14.97 -16.43
N SER A 165 7.82 14.16 -16.75
CA SER A 165 7.73 13.21 -17.86
C SER A 165 6.70 12.11 -17.51
N PHE A 166 5.74 11.89 -18.41
CA PHE A 166 4.68 10.88 -18.25
C PHE A 166 5.26 9.50 -17.93
N PHE A 167 6.35 9.14 -18.61
CA PHE A 167 7.04 7.87 -18.42
C PHE A 167 7.69 7.76 -17.04
N GLY A 168 8.23 8.85 -16.48
CA GLY A 168 8.76 8.84 -15.12
C GLY A 168 7.68 8.52 -14.10
N GLN A 169 6.52 9.18 -14.20
CA GLN A 169 5.44 9.07 -13.22
C GLN A 169 4.78 7.68 -13.17
N ILE A 170 4.66 7.02 -14.33
CA ILE A 170 3.99 5.72 -14.44
C ILE A 170 4.96 4.55 -14.23
N SER A 171 6.26 4.74 -14.49
CA SER A 171 7.27 3.68 -14.47
C SER A 171 7.25 2.85 -13.18
N VAL A 172 7.17 3.50 -12.02
CA VAL A 172 7.16 2.85 -10.70
C VAL A 172 5.94 1.95 -10.53
N SER A 173 4.74 2.46 -10.79
CA SER A 173 3.51 1.68 -10.64
C SER A 173 3.40 0.57 -11.66
N PHE A 174 3.83 0.84 -12.89
CA PHE A 174 3.86 -0.17 -13.95
C PHE A 174 4.85 -1.29 -13.62
N GLY A 175 6.06 -0.94 -13.15
CA GLY A 175 7.07 -1.92 -12.71
C GLY A 175 6.56 -2.81 -11.58
N CYS A 176 5.94 -2.23 -10.55
CA CYS A 176 5.33 -3.00 -9.45
C CYS A 176 4.16 -3.86 -9.92
N ALA A 177 3.32 -3.39 -10.85
CA ALA A 177 2.23 -4.17 -11.43
C ALA A 177 2.76 -5.38 -12.23
N MET A 178 3.86 -5.20 -12.98
CA MET A 178 4.53 -6.32 -13.68
C MET A 178 5.11 -7.32 -12.69
N LEU A 179 5.83 -6.87 -11.65
CA LEU A 179 6.34 -7.76 -10.60
C LEU A 179 5.22 -8.51 -9.87
N SER A 180 4.10 -7.84 -9.58
CA SER A 180 2.93 -8.48 -8.98
C SER A 180 2.28 -9.50 -9.91
N SER A 181 2.29 -9.26 -11.23
CA SER A 181 1.79 -10.21 -12.23
C SER A 181 2.65 -11.47 -12.29
N VAL A 182 3.97 -11.31 -12.22
CA VAL A 182 4.92 -12.44 -12.12
C VAL A 182 4.68 -13.21 -10.82
N ALA A 183 4.55 -12.52 -9.69
CA ALA A 183 4.26 -13.15 -8.40
C ALA A 183 2.94 -13.95 -8.45
N PHE A 184 1.86 -13.37 -8.96
CA PHE A 184 0.59 -14.06 -9.15
C PHE A 184 0.74 -15.29 -10.05
N TYR A 185 1.44 -15.18 -11.18
CA TYR A 185 1.64 -16.31 -12.09
C TYR A 185 2.39 -17.47 -11.43
N LEU A 186 3.39 -17.17 -10.59
CA LEU A 186 4.12 -18.17 -9.82
C LEU A 186 3.26 -18.77 -8.70
N PHE A 187 2.54 -17.93 -7.96
CA PHE A 187 1.72 -18.35 -6.82
C PHE A 187 0.46 -19.12 -7.23
N LYS A 188 -0.11 -18.83 -8.41
CA LYS A 188 -1.22 -19.59 -9.01
C LYS A 188 -0.91 -21.09 -9.18
N ARG A 189 0.37 -21.44 -9.29
CA ARG A 189 0.83 -22.84 -9.38
C ARG A 189 0.88 -23.56 -8.03
N MET A 190 0.68 -22.84 -6.91
CA MET A 190 0.81 -23.39 -5.57
C MET A 190 -0.52 -23.95 -5.02
N LYS A 191 -1.19 -24.82 -5.79
CA LYS A 191 -2.40 -25.49 -5.32
C LYS A 191 -2.04 -26.47 -4.20
N SER A 192 -2.50 -26.21 -2.97
CA SER A 192 -2.18 -26.98 -1.76
C SER A 192 -0.77 -26.78 -1.18
N ALA A 193 -0.27 -25.55 -1.24
CA ALA A 193 1.04 -25.21 -0.70
C ALA A 193 1.16 -25.47 0.81
N PRO A 194 2.35 -25.87 1.30
CA PRO A 194 2.59 -25.93 2.73
C PRO A 194 2.51 -24.51 3.35
N PRO A 195 2.10 -24.38 4.62
CA PRO A 195 1.91 -23.09 5.30
C PRO A 195 3.11 -22.15 5.20
N CYS A 196 4.33 -22.70 5.22
CA CYS A 196 5.55 -21.90 5.11
C CYS A 196 5.72 -21.27 3.71
N SER A 197 5.23 -21.90 2.65
CA SER A 197 5.24 -21.32 1.30
C SER A 197 4.23 -20.18 1.19
N VAL A 198 3.06 -20.33 1.83
CA VAL A 198 2.06 -19.26 1.92
C VAL A 198 2.62 -18.05 2.67
N LEU A 199 3.26 -18.28 3.83
CA LEU A 199 3.93 -17.22 4.58
C LEU A 199 5.02 -16.52 3.76
N ALA A 200 5.83 -17.28 3.02
CA ALA A 200 6.84 -16.70 2.13
C ALA A 200 6.22 -15.87 0.99
N ALA A 201 5.07 -16.31 0.44
CA ALA A 201 4.33 -15.55 -0.55
C ALA A 201 3.79 -14.23 0.02
N ASP A 202 3.25 -14.24 1.24
CA ASP A 202 2.78 -13.02 1.92
C ASP A 202 3.94 -12.05 2.21
N VAL A 203 5.08 -12.57 2.67
CA VAL A 203 6.30 -11.76 2.88
C VAL A 203 6.74 -11.11 1.55
N ALA A 204 6.72 -11.87 0.45
CA ALA A 204 7.03 -11.31 -0.86
C ALA A 204 6.06 -10.17 -1.23
N LEU A 205 4.76 -10.39 -1.10
CA LEU A 205 3.74 -9.37 -1.41
C LEU A 205 3.86 -8.14 -0.50
N ILE A 206 4.10 -8.31 0.81
CA ILE A 206 4.35 -7.22 1.75
C ILE A 206 5.56 -6.40 1.28
N SER A 207 6.68 -7.06 0.98
CA SER A 207 7.87 -6.37 0.50
C SER A 207 7.64 -5.64 -0.82
N LEU A 208 6.80 -6.18 -1.72
CA LEU A 208 6.45 -5.51 -2.96
C LEU A 208 5.63 -4.22 -2.71
N PHE A 209 4.67 -4.24 -1.78
CA PHE A 209 3.92 -3.04 -1.40
C PHE A 209 4.79 -1.99 -0.70
N LEU A 210 5.70 -2.42 0.18
CA LEU A 210 6.66 -1.52 0.83
C LEU A 210 7.65 -0.91 -0.17
N LEU A 211 8.13 -1.72 -1.12
CA LEU A 211 8.95 -1.26 -2.25
C LEU A 211 8.20 -0.20 -3.08
N PHE A 212 6.96 -0.50 -3.46
CA PHE A 212 6.11 0.43 -4.20
C PHE A 212 5.98 1.78 -3.47
N ARG A 213 5.73 1.74 -2.16
CA ARG A 213 5.59 2.93 -1.32
C ARG A 213 6.87 3.74 -1.22
N ALA A 214 8.00 3.08 -0.99
CA ALA A 214 9.30 3.73 -0.91
C ALA A 214 9.65 4.45 -2.22
N MET A 215 9.43 3.78 -3.36
CA MET A 215 9.67 4.39 -4.68
C MET A 215 8.71 5.55 -4.97
N LYS A 216 7.44 5.44 -4.58
CA LYS A 216 6.47 6.53 -4.76
C LYS A 216 6.77 7.74 -3.87
N GLN A 217 7.29 7.52 -2.67
CA GLN A 217 7.73 8.59 -1.78
C GLN A 217 8.96 9.32 -2.38
N ASP A 218 9.91 8.58 -2.93
CA ASP A 218 11.09 9.14 -3.61
C ASP A 218 10.71 9.98 -4.85
N GLU A 219 9.80 9.45 -5.69
CA GLU A 219 9.25 10.17 -6.85
C GLU A 219 8.58 11.49 -6.43
N PHE A 220 7.84 11.48 -5.32
CA PHE A 220 7.19 12.68 -4.78
C PHE A 220 8.21 13.73 -4.32
N LEU A 221 9.27 13.31 -3.61
CA LEU A 221 10.35 14.20 -3.16
C LEU A 221 11.08 14.85 -4.33
N HIS A 222 11.38 14.08 -5.39
CA HIS A 222 12.12 14.57 -6.54
C HIS A 222 11.31 15.47 -7.48
N THR A 223 9.99 15.29 -7.57
CA THR A 223 9.16 16.03 -8.54
C THR A 223 8.58 17.34 -8.01
N ARG A 224 8.46 17.52 -6.69
CA ARG A 224 7.73 18.66 -6.12
C ARG A 224 8.56 19.55 -5.19
N TRP A 225 9.67 19.08 -4.62
CA TRP A 225 10.27 19.78 -3.50
C TRP A 225 11.44 20.73 -3.89
N GLU A 226 11.18 22.04 -3.79
CA GLU A 226 12.18 23.14 -3.78
C GLU A 226 13.18 23.01 -2.60
N PRO A 227 14.35 23.68 -2.59
CA PRO A 227 15.52 23.32 -1.76
C PRO A 227 15.38 23.40 -0.22
N GLN A 228 14.21 23.73 0.34
CA GLN A 228 14.02 23.97 1.78
C GLN A 228 13.77 22.72 2.67
N ALA A 229 13.56 21.50 2.16
CA ALA A 229 13.39 20.29 3.02
C ALA A 229 14.66 19.47 3.28
N LYS A 230 15.85 19.95 2.89
CA LYS A 230 17.10 19.21 3.16
C LYS A 230 17.37 18.93 4.64
N GLU A 231 16.72 19.62 5.57
CA GLU A 231 16.95 19.47 7.01
C GLU A 231 16.05 18.46 7.74
N LEU A 232 14.94 17.97 7.14
CA LEU A 232 13.98 17.10 7.85
C LEU A 232 13.69 15.76 7.17
N THR A 233 14.20 15.54 5.96
CA THR A 233 14.07 14.24 5.28
C THR A 233 15.19 13.30 5.73
N PRO A 234 14.92 12.00 5.99
CA PRO A 234 16.00 11.03 6.11
C PRO A 234 16.90 11.14 4.87
N PRO A 235 18.21 10.90 5.02
CA PRO A 235 19.13 11.01 3.88
C PRO A 235 18.59 10.17 2.73
N LEU A 236 18.58 10.71 1.52
CA LEU A 236 18.09 10.06 0.29
C LEU A 236 18.60 8.61 0.16
N ASP A 237 19.81 8.37 0.67
CA ASP A 237 20.46 7.07 0.78
C ASP A 237 19.63 6.03 1.55
N ALA A 238 18.91 6.42 2.60
CA ALA A 238 18.11 5.51 3.44
C ALA A 238 16.87 4.99 2.72
N THR A 239 16.13 5.83 1.98
CA THR A 239 14.94 5.40 1.23
C THR A 239 15.32 4.49 0.07
N ILE A 240 16.38 4.83 -0.67
CA ILE A 240 16.90 4.01 -1.77
C ILE A 240 17.43 2.67 -1.23
N LEU A 241 18.16 2.69 -0.12
CA LEU A 241 18.64 1.47 0.54
C LEU A 241 17.47 0.60 0.98
N PHE A 242 16.44 1.17 1.61
CA PHE A 242 15.23 0.45 2.00
C PHE A 242 14.53 -0.18 0.79
N ALA A 243 14.35 0.56 -0.31
CA ALA A 243 13.79 0.03 -1.54
C ALA A 243 14.60 -1.16 -2.09
N ARG A 244 15.94 -1.05 -2.13
CA ARG A 244 16.82 -2.15 -2.54
C ARG A 244 16.67 -3.38 -1.65
N ILE A 245 16.59 -3.20 -0.33
CA ILE A 245 16.38 -4.29 0.62
C ILE A 245 15.03 -4.94 0.36
N MET A 246 13.94 -4.17 0.23
CA MET A 246 12.61 -4.71 -0.04
C MET A 246 12.53 -5.45 -1.38
N PHE A 247 13.20 -4.95 -2.42
CA PHE A 247 13.31 -5.65 -3.70
C PHE A 247 14.04 -6.99 -3.54
N PHE A 248 15.17 -7.01 -2.82
CA PHE A 248 15.89 -8.25 -2.54
C PHE A 248 15.04 -9.25 -1.76
N VAL A 249 14.34 -8.80 -0.71
CA VAL A 249 13.42 -9.64 0.07
C VAL A 249 12.30 -10.19 -0.82
N PHE A 250 11.70 -9.37 -1.69
CA PHE A 250 10.69 -9.81 -2.65
C PHE A 250 11.21 -10.96 -3.54
N ILE A 251 12.39 -10.80 -4.13
CA ILE A 251 12.99 -11.82 -5.00
C ILE A 251 13.25 -13.12 -4.22
N VAL A 252 13.92 -13.03 -3.08
CA VAL A 252 14.26 -14.21 -2.26
C VAL A 252 13.00 -14.93 -1.78
N ALA A 253 12.02 -14.19 -1.25
CA ALA A 253 10.78 -14.77 -0.75
C ALA A 253 9.95 -15.43 -1.88
N THR A 254 9.89 -14.80 -3.06
CA THR A 254 9.21 -15.37 -4.24
C THR A 254 9.88 -16.66 -4.70
N ILE A 255 11.22 -16.69 -4.77
CA ILE A 255 11.99 -17.90 -5.12
C ILE A 255 11.77 -18.99 -4.07
N LEU A 256 11.83 -18.67 -2.77
CA LEU A 256 11.63 -19.64 -1.70
C LEU A 256 10.22 -20.24 -1.73
N ALA A 257 9.20 -19.43 -1.96
CA ALA A 257 7.82 -19.90 -2.12
C ALA A 257 7.70 -20.86 -3.32
N SER A 258 8.27 -20.48 -4.46
CA SER A 258 8.24 -21.27 -5.70
C SER A 258 9.01 -22.60 -5.59
N LEU A 259 10.23 -22.59 -5.03
CA LEU A 259 11.06 -23.79 -4.90
C LEU A 259 10.48 -24.80 -3.91
N ARG A 260 9.90 -24.32 -2.80
CA ARG A 260 9.24 -25.22 -1.84
C ARG A 260 8.02 -25.89 -2.44
N ASN A 261 7.29 -25.19 -3.32
CA ASN A 261 6.16 -25.78 -4.03
C ASN A 261 6.59 -26.96 -4.91
N GLN A 262 7.67 -26.81 -5.68
CA GLN A 262 8.18 -27.87 -6.56
C GLN A 262 8.62 -29.14 -5.82
N ARG A 263 9.13 -29.02 -4.58
CA ARG A 263 9.52 -30.20 -3.78
C ARG A 263 8.33 -31.04 -3.32
N CYS A 264 7.14 -30.43 -3.17
CA CYS A 264 5.94 -31.14 -2.76
C CYS A 264 5.30 -31.93 -3.91
N GLU A 265 5.59 -31.58 -5.17
CA GLU A 265 5.07 -32.26 -6.36
C GLU A 265 5.99 -33.39 -6.89
N ALA A 266 7.19 -33.57 -6.32
CA ALA A 266 8.09 -34.62 -6.75
C ALA A 266 7.47 -36.01 -6.49
N PRO A 267 7.28 -36.86 -7.52
CA PRO A 267 6.74 -38.20 -7.32
C PRO A 267 7.64 -38.97 -6.35
N GLY A 268 7.03 -39.67 -5.40
CA GLY A 268 7.75 -40.50 -4.45
C GLY A 268 8.67 -41.50 -5.17
N PRO A 269 9.72 -42.01 -4.47
CA PRO A 269 10.63 -42.97 -5.08
C PRO A 269 9.83 -44.12 -5.70
N PRO A 270 10.19 -44.59 -6.92
CA PRO A 270 9.52 -45.71 -7.55
C PRO A 270 9.53 -46.89 -6.56
N GLY A 271 8.35 -47.46 -6.32
CA GLY A 271 8.12 -48.47 -5.31
C GLY A 271 9.17 -49.59 -5.36
N VAL A 272 9.78 -49.83 -4.20
CA VAL A 272 10.52 -51.05 -3.86
C VAL A 272 9.50 -52.11 -3.48
#